data_AF-A0A535CJI2-F1
#
_entry.id   AF-A0A535CJI2-F1
#
_cell.length_a   1.000
_cell.length_b   1.000
_cell.length_c   1.000
_cell.angle_alpha   90.00
_cell.angle_beta   90.00
_cell.angle_gamma   90.00
#
_symmetry.space_group_name_H-M   'P 1'
#
loop_
_entity.id
_entity.type
_entity.pdbx_description
1 polymer ?
#
loop_
_entity_poly.entity_id
_entity_poly.type
_entity_poly.pdbx_seq_one_letter_code
_entity_poly.pdbx_strand_id
1 'polypeptide(L)'
;MNSLSRTAIRSVAWVAAGMIIIVVFHFGGSIAHVVGQFSPLTGAFIGGSLTLFSAAIPMSKREGTEPWTGFERLSWLLIGLGVIMWGIGETFWRYYISIGQTPFPSLADIGYFSFPLLAFTALLLLPSPNVKSKRFILLMDSLISMGSIFAIAWYLLLGSLAQAPGEANLAKFLGIYYPVSDIALLSCVVFL
;
A
#
# COMPACT_ATOMS: atom_id res chain seq x y z
N MET A 1 16.28 18.59 -13.15
CA MET A 1 16.41 17.20 -12.62
C MET A 1 17.85 16.74 -12.80
N ASN A 2 18.63 16.72 -11.71
CA ASN A 2 20.10 16.58 -11.74
C ASN A 2 20.54 15.15 -12.09
N SER A 3 21.75 14.96 -12.62
CA SER A 3 22.28 13.64 -13.01
C SER A 3 22.21 12.60 -11.88
N LEU A 4 22.47 13.04 -10.64
CA LEU A 4 22.36 12.23 -9.42
C LEU A 4 20.96 11.64 -9.20
N SER A 5 19.89 12.42 -9.43
CA SER A 5 18.51 11.94 -9.27
C SER A 5 18.15 10.85 -10.29
N ARG A 6 18.63 10.98 -11.53
CA ARG A 6 18.39 9.97 -12.58
C ARG A 6 19.15 8.68 -12.29
N THR A 7 20.38 8.78 -11.79
CA THR A 7 21.18 7.62 -11.39
C THR A 7 20.53 6.89 -10.22
N ALA A 8 20.04 7.61 -9.21
CA ALA A 8 19.33 7.04 -8.07
C ALA A 8 18.04 6.31 -8.48
N ILE A 9 17.23 6.93 -9.34
CA ILE A 9 16.00 6.29 -9.86
C ILE A 9 16.34 5.01 -10.63
N ARG A 10 17.36 5.06 -11.48
CA ARG A 10 17.81 3.88 -12.24
C ARG A 10 18.34 2.78 -11.33
N SER A 11 19.11 3.10 -10.29
CA SER A 11 19.61 2.09 -9.35
C SER A 11 18.48 1.44 -8.58
N VAL A 12 17.49 2.21 -8.12
CA VAL A 12 16.30 1.64 -7.45
C VAL A 12 15.53 0.72 -8.39
N ALA A 13 15.31 1.13 -9.65
CA ALA A 13 14.64 0.31 -10.64
C ALA A 13 15.40 -1.00 -10.94
N TRP A 14 16.73 -0.95 -11.03
CA TRP A 14 17.56 -2.15 -11.22
C TRP A 14 17.53 -3.08 -10.02
N VAL A 15 17.54 -2.55 -8.79
CA VAL A 15 17.41 -3.35 -7.57
C VAL A 15 16.04 -4.03 -7.52
N ALA A 16 14.96 -3.31 -7.86
CA ALA A 16 13.62 -3.87 -7.93
C ALA A 16 13.51 -4.99 -8.97
N ALA A 17 14.04 -4.77 -10.18
CA ALA A 17 14.08 -5.78 -11.24
C ALA A 17 14.89 -7.02 -10.82
N GLY A 18 16.05 -6.82 -10.18
CA GLY A 18 16.87 -7.90 -9.65
C GLY A 18 16.14 -8.72 -8.58
N MET A 19 15.47 -8.05 -7.64
CA MET A 19 14.65 -8.71 -6.61
C MET A 19 13.51 -9.52 -7.22
N ILE A 20 12.81 -8.99 -8.23
CA ILE A 20 11.75 -9.72 -8.94
C ILE A 20 12.31 -10.99 -9.59
N ILE A 21 13.45 -10.90 -10.29
CA ILE A 21 14.09 -12.06 -10.93
C ILE A 21 14.48 -13.10 -9.87
N ILE A 22 15.10 -12.67 -8.77
CA ILE A 22 15.52 -13.55 -7.67
C ILE A 22 14.32 -14.29 -7.08
N VAL A 23 13.22 -13.59 -6.81
CA VAL A 23 12.02 -14.17 -6.21
C VAL A 23 11.29 -15.10 -7.19
N VAL A 24 11.08 -14.68 -8.44
CA VAL A 24 10.33 -15.46 -9.45
C VAL A 24 11.07 -16.74 -9.81
N PHE A 25 12.37 -16.65 -10.08
CA PHE A 25 13.17 -17.79 -10.50
C PHE A 25 13.79 -18.55 -9.33
N HIS A 26 13.47 -18.16 -8.09
CA HIS A 26 13.98 -18.76 -6.86
C HIS A 26 15.53 -18.85 -6.82
N PHE A 27 16.20 -17.88 -7.44
CA PHE A 27 17.67 -17.80 -7.41
C PHE A 27 18.14 -17.51 -5.98
N GLY A 28 19.15 -18.24 -5.48
CA GLY A 28 19.74 -18.00 -4.16
C GLY A 28 19.17 -18.82 -3.00
N GLY A 29 18.27 -19.78 -3.28
CA GLY A 29 17.85 -20.81 -2.33
C GLY A 29 17.15 -20.26 -1.07
N SER A 30 17.34 -20.94 0.07
CA SER A 30 16.66 -20.61 1.33
C SER A 30 16.98 -19.20 1.84
N ILE A 31 18.21 -18.71 1.63
CA ILE A 31 18.64 -17.40 2.09
C ILE A 31 17.89 -16.30 1.34
N ALA A 32 17.80 -16.38 0.01
CA ALA A 32 17.06 -15.41 -0.79
C ALA A 32 15.57 -15.40 -0.44
N HIS A 33 15.00 -16.57 -0.14
CA HIS A 33 13.61 -16.68 0.29
C HIS A 33 13.37 -16.00 1.65
N VAL A 34 14.24 -16.25 2.64
CA VAL A 34 14.15 -15.60 3.96
C VAL A 34 14.31 -14.09 3.83
N VAL A 35 15.31 -13.62 3.08
CA VAL A 35 15.51 -12.17 2.84
C VAL A 35 14.28 -11.57 2.13
N GLY A 36 13.73 -12.25 1.12
CA GLY A 36 12.52 -11.82 0.42
C GLY A 36 11.30 -11.72 1.35
N GLN A 37 11.18 -12.61 2.33
CA GLN A 37 10.09 -12.59 3.30
C GLN A 37 10.17 -11.41 4.28
N PHE A 38 11.36 -11.00 4.71
CA PHE A 38 11.54 -9.87 5.63
C PHE A 38 11.77 -8.53 4.93
N SER A 39 12.07 -8.52 3.64
CA SER A 39 12.29 -7.30 2.85
C SER A 39 11.09 -6.34 2.92
N PRO A 40 9.82 -6.77 2.75
CA PRO A 40 8.67 -5.86 2.86
C PRO A 40 8.57 -5.19 4.23
N LEU A 41 8.84 -5.93 5.31
CA LEU A 41 8.80 -5.42 6.68
C LEU A 41 9.84 -4.32 6.90
N THR A 42 11.09 -4.59 6.51
CA THR A 42 12.17 -3.59 6.61
C THR A 42 11.90 -2.36 5.74
N GLY A 43 11.40 -2.57 4.53
CA GLY A 43 11.01 -1.50 3.61
C GLY A 43 9.88 -0.64 4.18
N ALA A 44 8.90 -1.23 4.84
CA ALA A 44 7.79 -0.50 5.47
C ALA A 44 8.28 0.42 6.60
N PHE A 45 9.10 -0.09 7.53
CA PHE A 45 9.60 0.74 8.62
C PHE A 45 10.56 1.83 8.14
N ILE A 46 11.49 1.50 7.25
CA ILE A 46 12.46 2.48 6.72
C ILE A 46 11.73 3.53 5.87
N GLY A 47 10.95 3.07 4.89
CA GLY A 47 10.21 3.95 3.98
C GLY A 47 9.18 4.79 4.71
N GLY A 48 8.33 4.17 5.55
CA GLY A 48 7.32 4.87 6.34
C GLY A 48 7.93 5.90 7.28
N SER A 49 9.04 5.58 7.96
CA SER A 49 9.74 6.54 8.83
C SER A 49 10.32 7.69 8.03
N LEU A 50 11.02 7.41 6.92
CA LEU A 50 11.57 8.45 6.05
C LEU A 50 10.47 9.39 5.53
N THR A 51 9.34 8.84 5.09
CA THR A 51 8.19 9.64 4.65
C THR A 51 7.65 10.51 5.80
N LEU A 52 7.45 9.95 6.99
CA LEU A 52 6.99 10.70 8.16
C LEU A 52 7.97 11.81 8.57
N PHE A 53 9.27 11.51 8.65
CA PHE A 53 10.30 12.50 8.98
C PHE A 53 10.36 13.60 7.92
N SER A 54 10.38 13.24 6.64
CA SER A 54 10.42 14.22 5.55
C SER A 54 9.19 15.14 5.54
N ALA A 55 7.99 14.61 5.80
CA ALA A 55 6.76 15.39 5.87
C ALA A 55 6.63 16.19 7.19
N ALA A 56 7.26 15.73 8.28
CA ALA A 56 7.23 16.39 9.57
C ALA A 56 8.20 17.58 9.66
N ILE A 57 9.35 17.52 8.98
CA ILE A 57 10.33 18.61 8.98
C ILE A 57 9.72 19.86 8.32
N PRO A 58 9.65 21.00 9.04
CA PRO A 58 9.20 22.25 8.45
C PRO A 58 10.20 22.69 7.38
N MET A 59 9.71 22.90 6.16
CA MET A 59 10.54 23.42 5.08
C MET A 59 11.08 24.80 5.45
N SER A 60 12.40 24.95 5.43
CA SER A 60 13.04 26.23 5.68
C SER A 60 12.80 27.13 4.48
N LYS A 61 12.47 28.41 4.70
CA LYS A 61 12.30 29.42 3.62
C LYS A 61 13.53 29.58 2.71
N ARG A 62 14.68 28.98 3.08
CA ARG A 62 15.93 28.98 2.30
C ARG A 62 16.04 27.87 1.26
N GLU A 63 15.21 26.83 1.34
CA GLU A 63 15.22 25.76 0.33
C GLU A 63 14.38 26.20 -0.87
N GLY A 64 14.96 26.14 -2.08
CA GLY A 64 14.29 26.47 -3.34
C GLY A 64 13.28 25.42 -3.79
N THR A 65 12.63 24.74 -2.85
CA THR A 65 11.58 23.75 -3.09
C THR A 65 10.22 24.42 -3.10
N GLU A 66 9.28 23.92 -3.91
CA GLU A 66 7.92 24.45 -3.93
C GLU A 66 7.27 24.28 -2.54
N PRO A 67 6.59 25.31 -1.99
CA PRO A 67 5.94 25.22 -0.70
C PRO A 67 4.80 24.20 -0.72
N TRP A 68 4.61 23.46 0.38
CA TRP A 68 3.48 22.54 0.54
C TRP A 68 2.16 23.26 0.25
N THR A 69 1.34 22.71 -0.66
CA THR A 69 0.06 23.34 -1.01
C THR A 69 -1.10 22.60 -0.34
N GLY A 70 -2.01 23.35 0.33
CA GLY A 70 -3.23 22.80 0.92
C GLY A 70 -2.98 21.62 1.89
N PHE A 71 -3.52 20.44 1.55
CA PHE A 71 -3.46 19.23 2.37
C PHE A 71 -2.32 18.27 1.98
N GLU A 72 -1.37 18.71 1.15
CA GLU A 72 -0.29 17.85 0.65
C GLU A 72 0.57 17.27 1.78
N ARG A 73 0.95 18.09 2.77
CA ARG A 73 1.70 17.62 3.94
C ARG A 73 0.93 16.56 4.74
N LEU A 74 -0.37 16.78 4.95
CA LEU A 74 -1.23 15.83 5.65
C LEU A 74 -1.35 14.52 4.88
N SER A 75 -1.43 14.60 3.55
CA SER A 75 -1.48 13.42 2.66
C SER A 75 -0.23 12.56 2.83
N TRP A 76 0.96 13.17 2.80
CA TRP A 76 2.21 12.43 2.99
C TRP A 76 2.36 11.85 4.40
N LEU A 77 1.88 12.55 5.43
CA LEU A 77 1.83 12.01 6.79
C LEU A 77 0.92 10.77 6.88
N LEU A 78 -0.24 10.80 6.23
CA LEU A 78 -1.18 9.68 6.17
C LEU A 78 -0.58 8.48 5.41
N ILE A 79 0.12 8.70 4.30
CA ILE A 79 0.85 7.62 3.59
C ILE A 79 1.90 7.00 4.52
N GLY A 80 2.76 7.82 5.13
CA GLY A 80 3.80 7.33 6.03
C GLY A 80 3.22 6.55 7.21
N LEU A 81 2.15 7.05 7.83
CA LEU A 81 1.45 6.37 8.92
C LEU A 81 0.82 5.05 8.45
N GLY A 82 0.19 5.04 7.27
CA GLY A 82 -0.37 3.83 6.68
C GLY A 82 0.68 2.74 6.50
N VAL A 83 1.84 3.09 5.94
CA VAL A 83 2.95 2.15 5.72
C VAL A 83 3.48 1.61 7.05
N ILE A 84 3.58 2.45 8.09
CA ILE A 84 3.95 1.99 9.44
C ILE A 84 2.91 1.04 10.02
N MET A 85 1.62 1.34 9.90
CA MET A 85 0.54 0.46 10.36
C MET A 85 0.57 -0.90 9.65
N TRP A 86 0.81 -0.90 8.34
CA TRP A 86 1.02 -2.13 7.58
C TRP A 86 2.22 -2.93 8.13
N GLY A 87 3.36 -2.27 8.38
CA GLY A 87 4.55 -2.90 8.96
C GLY A 87 4.33 -3.48 10.36
N ILE A 88 3.50 -2.82 11.19
CA ILE A 88 3.07 -3.36 12.49
C ILE A 88 2.23 -4.62 12.30
N GLY A 89 1.25 -4.59 11.38
CA GLY A 89 0.45 -5.76 11.03
C GLY A 89 1.32 -6.93 10.58
N GLU A 90 2.26 -6.67 9.67
CA GLU A 90 3.22 -7.65 9.17
C GLU A 90 4.11 -8.21 10.30
N THR A 91 4.48 -7.40 11.29
CA THR A 91 5.23 -7.87 12.47
C THR A 91 4.45 -8.93 13.24
N PHE A 92 3.16 -8.69 13.52
CA PHE A 92 2.30 -9.66 14.18
C PHE A 92 2.10 -10.91 13.32
N TRP A 93 1.88 -10.74 12.02
CA TRP A 93 1.71 -11.88 11.10
C TRP A 93 2.94 -12.78 11.06
N ARG A 94 4.14 -12.20 11.00
CA ARG A 94 5.41 -12.94 11.07
C ARG A 94 5.59 -13.65 12.40
N TYR A 95 5.17 -13.03 13.50
CA TYR A 95 5.16 -13.69 14.80
C TYR A 95 4.25 -14.94 14.79
N TYR A 96 3.01 -14.82 14.29
CA TYR A 96 2.08 -15.96 14.21
C TYR A 96 2.63 -17.11 13.33
N ILE A 97 3.18 -16.78 12.16
CA ILE A 97 3.81 -17.78 11.29
C ILE A 97 4.98 -18.47 12.00
N SER A 98 5.78 -17.74 12.79
CA SER A 98 6.94 -18.33 13.48
C SER A 98 6.55 -19.33 14.57
N ILE A 99 5.36 -19.17 15.17
CA ILE A 99 4.78 -20.14 16.11
C ILE A 99 3.89 -21.19 15.42
N GLY A 100 3.88 -21.24 14.07
CA GLY A 100 3.14 -22.21 13.28
C GLY A 100 1.63 -21.99 13.24
N GLN A 101 1.16 -20.77 13.50
CA GLN A 101 -0.26 -20.42 13.50
C GLN A 101 -0.59 -19.46 12.35
N THR A 102 -1.78 -19.62 11.77
CA THR A 102 -2.35 -18.70 10.78
C THR A 102 -3.75 -18.25 11.22
N PRO A 103 -3.85 -17.53 12.35
CA PRO A 103 -5.14 -17.10 12.88
C PRO A 103 -5.77 -16.07 11.94
N PHE A 104 -7.04 -16.25 11.62
CA PHE A 104 -7.83 -15.27 10.88
C PHE A 104 -9.26 -15.23 11.45
N PRO A 105 -9.73 -14.08 11.95
CA PRO A 105 -9.03 -12.79 12.12
C PRO A 105 -7.94 -12.80 13.20
N SER A 106 -7.02 -11.83 13.18
CA SER A 106 -5.90 -11.67 14.11
C SER A 106 -5.56 -10.20 14.41
N LEU A 107 -4.61 -9.97 15.33
CA LEU A 107 -4.09 -8.62 15.59
C LEU A 107 -3.35 -8.02 14.39
N ALA A 108 -2.84 -8.84 13.47
CA ALA A 108 -2.22 -8.35 12.23
C ALA A 108 -3.21 -7.57 11.36
N ASP A 109 -4.48 -7.98 11.40
CA ASP A 109 -5.54 -7.42 10.55
C ASP A 109 -5.85 -5.97 10.89
N ILE A 110 -5.56 -5.50 12.10
CA ILE A 110 -5.70 -4.08 12.48
C ILE A 110 -4.77 -3.21 11.63
N GLY A 111 -3.52 -3.65 11.46
CA GLY A 111 -2.52 -2.97 10.66
C GLY A 111 -2.88 -3.00 9.17
N TYR A 112 -3.25 -4.19 8.67
CA TYR A 112 -3.65 -4.39 7.27
C TYR A 112 -4.93 -3.64 6.90
N PHE A 113 -5.88 -3.53 7.83
CA PHE A 113 -7.11 -2.75 7.64
C PHE A 113 -6.84 -1.23 7.64
N SER A 114 -5.92 -0.76 8.48
CA SER A 114 -5.65 0.67 8.62
C SER A 114 -4.94 1.24 7.38
N PHE A 115 -4.08 0.46 6.74
CA PHE A 115 -3.28 0.92 5.59
C PHE A 115 -4.13 1.44 4.43
N PRO A 116 -5.11 0.69 3.87
CA PRO A 116 -5.90 1.18 2.76
C PRO A 116 -6.70 2.43 3.10
N LEU A 117 -7.29 2.51 4.30
CA LEU A 117 -8.03 3.70 4.74
C LEU A 117 -7.14 4.95 4.76
N LEU A 118 -5.93 4.83 5.31
CA LEU A 118 -4.97 5.93 5.36
C LEU A 118 -4.44 6.28 3.97
N ALA A 119 -4.18 5.29 3.11
CA ALA A 119 -3.72 5.51 1.75
C ALA A 119 -4.81 6.19 0.88
N PHE A 120 -6.07 5.76 0.94
CA PHE A 120 -7.17 6.41 0.22
C PHE A 120 -7.36 7.85 0.65
N THR A 121 -7.41 8.09 1.97
CA THR A 121 -7.59 9.44 2.50
C THR A 121 -6.44 10.35 2.07
N ALA A 122 -5.20 9.84 2.05
CA ALA A 122 -4.07 10.59 1.52
C ALA A 122 -4.19 10.92 0.03
N LEU A 123 -4.53 9.94 -0.82
CA LEU A 123 -4.67 10.14 -2.26
C LEU A 123 -5.79 11.14 -2.60
N LEU A 124 -6.87 11.13 -1.81
CA LEU A 124 -7.96 12.10 -1.96
C LEU A 124 -7.58 13.51 -1.49
N LEU A 125 -6.67 13.64 -0.53
CA LEU A 125 -6.19 14.94 -0.06
C LEU A 125 -5.10 15.55 -0.95
N LEU A 126 -4.47 14.75 -1.82
CA LEU A 126 -3.44 15.23 -2.74
C LEU A 126 -3.98 16.35 -3.64
N PRO A 127 -3.29 17.50 -3.74
CA PRO A 127 -3.67 18.57 -4.66
C PRO A 127 -3.52 18.08 -6.10
N SER A 128 -4.60 18.14 -6.89
CA SER A 128 -4.52 17.83 -8.33
C SER A 128 -4.39 19.15 -9.11
N PRO A 129 -3.42 19.28 -10.02
CA PRO A 129 -3.26 20.47 -10.87
C PRO A 129 -4.39 20.63 -11.90
N ASN A 130 -5.28 19.63 -12.02
CA ASN A 130 -6.36 19.63 -13.00
C ASN A 130 -7.65 20.28 -12.47
N VAL A 131 -8.34 21.02 -13.36
CA VAL A 131 -9.68 21.61 -13.14
C VAL A 131 -10.62 20.54 -12.55
N LYS A 132 -11.38 20.88 -11.50
CA LYS A 132 -12.24 19.96 -10.71
C LYS A 132 -13.02 18.94 -11.56
N SER A 133 -13.48 19.32 -12.76
CA SER A 133 -14.19 18.44 -13.71
C SER A 133 -13.36 17.24 -14.19
N LYS A 134 -12.05 17.41 -14.45
CA LYS A 134 -11.17 16.30 -14.83
C LYS A 134 -10.97 15.32 -13.69
N ARG A 135 -10.84 15.81 -12.45
CA ARG A 135 -10.72 14.96 -11.25
C ARG A 135 -11.98 14.12 -11.02
N PHE A 136 -13.16 14.69 -11.26
CA PHE A 136 -14.41 13.94 -11.17
C PHE A 136 -14.48 12.80 -12.19
N ILE A 137 -14.07 13.06 -13.45
CA ILE A 137 -14.03 12.02 -14.49
C ILE A 137 -13.04 10.90 -14.11
N LEU A 138 -11.85 11.23 -13.60
CA LEU A 138 -10.87 10.23 -13.15
C LEU A 138 -11.38 9.39 -11.96
N LEU A 139 -12.10 10.01 -11.03
CA LEU A 139 -12.75 9.29 -9.93
C LEU A 139 -13.84 8.33 -10.46
N MET A 140 -14.64 8.77 -11.44
CA MET A 140 -15.63 7.91 -12.08
C MET A 140 -14.97 6.74 -12.83
N ASP A 141 -13.88 6.99 -13.56
CA ASP A 141 -13.14 5.94 -14.26
C ASP A 141 -12.54 4.91 -13.29
N SER A 142 -11.96 5.41 -12.18
CA SER A 142 -11.48 4.57 -11.08
C SER A 142 -12.59 3.72 -10.48
N LEU A 143 -13.78 4.30 -10.25
CA LEU A 143 -14.94 3.59 -9.69
C LEU A 143 -15.51 2.55 -10.66
N ILE A 144 -15.55 2.85 -11.96
CA ILE A 144 -15.99 1.91 -13.00
C ILE A 144 -15.02 0.73 -13.09
N SER A 145 -13.72 1.01 -13.13
CA SER A 145 -12.66 -0.01 -13.09
C SER A 145 -12.79 -0.88 -11.83
N MET A 146 -12.90 -0.25 -10.65
CA MET A 146 -13.07 -0.92 -9.37
C MET A 146 -14.31 -1.81 -9.35
N GLY A 147 -15.46 -1.30 -9.80
CA GLY A 147 -16.72 -2.04 -9.86
C GLY A 147 -16.65 -3.23 -10.82
N SER A 148 -15.95 -3.09 -11.94
CA SER A 148 -15.78 -4.15 -12.93
C SER A 148 -14.94 -5.30 -12.37
N ILE A 149 -13.79 -5.00 -11.76
CA ILE A 149 -12.93 -6.02 -11.15
C ILE A 149 -13.63 -6.64 -9.93
N PHE A 150 -14.36 -5.84 -9.14
CA PHE A 150 -15.16 -6.35 -8.02
C PHE A 150 -16.23 -7.34 -8.48
N ALA A 151 -16.95 -7.07 -9.58
CA ALA A 151 -17.95 -8.00 -10.10
C ALA A 151 -17.34 -9.35 -10.51
N ILE A 152 -16.15 -9.32 -11.13
CA ILE A 152 -15.40 -10.53 -11.47
C ILE A 152 -14.95 -11.27 -10.20
N ALA A 153 -14.37 -10.55 -9.23
CA ALA A 153 -13.94 -11.11 -7.96
C ALA A 153 -15.11 -11.71 -7.15
N TRP A 154 -16.29 -11.10 -7.24
CA TRP A 154 -17.51 -11.59 -6.60
C TRP A 154 -17.92 -12.95 -7.16
N TYR A 155 -17.93 -13.07 -8.48
CA TYR A 155 -18.29 -14.31 -9.16
C TYR A 155 -17.29 -15.43 -8.90
N LEU A 156 -15.99 -15.13 -8.88
CA LEU A 156 -14.93 -16.14 -8.77
C LEU A 156 -14.60 -16.57 -7.34
N LEU A 157 -14.66 -15.66 -6.36
CA LEU A 157 -14.04 -15.84 -5.04
C LEU A 157 -14.96 -15.39 -3.89
N LEU A 158 -15.44 -14.13 -3.94
CA LEU A 158 -16.07 -13.51 -2.76
C LEU A 158 -17.47 -14.07 -2.48
N GLY A 159 -18.22 -14.44 -3.52
CA GLY A 159 -19.55 -15.03 -3.35
C GLY A 159 -19.51 -16.34 -2.55
N SER A 160 -18.55 -17.22 -2.86
CA SER A 160 -18.34 -18.45 -2.09
C SER A 160 -17.86 -18.19 -0.67
N LEU A 161 -16.99 -17.19 -0.47
CA LEU A 161 -16.45 -16.85 0.86
C LEU A 161 -17.54 -16.27 1.77
N ALA A 162 -18.39 -15.39 1.23
CA ALA A 162 -19.50 -14.78 1.96
C ALA A 162 -20.52 -15.82 2.44
N GLN A 163 -20.78 -16.83 1.61
CA GLN A 163 -21.75 -17.90 1.88
C GLN A 163 -21.14 -19.09 2.64
N ALA A 164 -19.84 -19.07 2.96
CA ALA A 164 -19.18 -20.14 3.70
C ALA A 164 -19.85 -20.36 5.08
N PRO A 165 -20.40 -21.55 5.36
CA PRO A 165 -21.00 -21.85 6.65
C PRO A 165 -19.92 -21.97 7.74
N GLY A 166 -20.17 -21.38 8.92
CA GLY A 166 -19.33 -21.61 10.12
C GLY A 166 -18.20 -20.59 10.36
N GLU A 167 -17.96 -19.64 9.46
CA GLU A 167 -17.00 -18.55 9.70
C GLU A 167 -17.61 -17.38 10.49
N ALA A 168 -16.81 -16.77 11.37
CA ALA A 168 -17.20 -15.57 12.11
C ALA A 168 -17.47 -14.38 11.15
N ASN A 169 -18.47 -13.56 11.46
CA ASN A 169 -18.86 -12.42 10.62
C ASN A 169 -17.71 -11.45 10.30
N LEU A 170 -16.76 -11.29 11.24
CA LEU A 170 -15.57 -10.46 11.04
C LEU A 170 -14.61 -11.05 10.01
N ALA A 171 -14.44 -12.38 9.98
CA ALA A 171 -13.60 -13.06 9.00
C ALA A 171 -14.14 -12.84 7.58
N LYS A 172 -15.45 -13.01 7.41
CA LYS A 172 -16.14 -12.76 6.14
C LYS A 172 -15.98 -11.31 5.68
N PHE A 173 -16.15 -10.35 6.60
CA PHE A 173 -15.98 -8.93 6.30
C PHE A 173 -14.54 -8.64 5.85
N LEU A 174 -13.53 -9.08 6.59
CA LEU A 174 -12.12 -8.84 6.26
C LEU A 174 -11.73 -9.55 4.95
N GLY A 175 -12.23 -10.76 4.71
CA GLY A 175 -11.99 -11.52 3.48
C GLY A 175 -12.55 -10.85 2.23
N ILE A 176 -13.63 -10.07 2.36
CA ILE A 176 -14.14 -9.21 1.28
C ILE A 176 -13.39 -7.88 1.24
N TYR A 177 -13.08 -7.30 2.40
CA TYR A 177 -12.44 -6.01 2.51
C TYR A 177 -11.07 -5.97 1.82
N TYR A 178 -10.20 -6.96 2.03
CA TYR A 178 -8.84 -6.90 1.46
C TYR A 178 -8.84 -6.84 -0.07
N PRO A 179 -9.46 -7.79 -0.80
CA PRO A 179 -9.47 -7.74 -2.26
C PRO A 179 -10.14 -6.47 -2.80
N VAL A 180 -11.23 -6.03 -2.17
CA VAL A 180 -11.92 -4.79 -2.55
C VAL A 180 -11.00 -3.59 -2.40
N SER A 181 -10.33 -3.48 -1.25
CA SER A 181 -9.45 -2.36 -0.94
C SER A 181 -8.22 -2.32 -1.85
N ASP A 182 -7.66 -3.48 -2.21
CA ASP A 182 -6.52 -3.60 -3.12
C ASP A 182 -6.88 -3.13 -4.54
N ILE A 183 -8.02 -3.59 -5.06
CA ILE A 183 -8.54 -3.21 -6.38
C ILE A 183 -8.80 -1.70 -6.43
N ALA A 184 -9.42 -1.18 -5.38
CA ALA A 184 -9.78 0.22 -5.26
C ALA A 184 -8.52 1.09 -5.18
N LEU A 185 -7.49 0.68 -4.42
CA LEU A 185 -6.25 1.42 -4.27
C LEU A 185 -5.47 1.42 -5.58
N LEU A 186 -5.38 0.26 -6.23
CA LEU A 186 -4.70 0.12 -7.51
C LEU A 186 -5.35 1.01 -8.58
N SER A 187 -6.69 1.00 -8.64
CA SER A 187 -7.44 1.88 -9.55
C SER A 187 -7.14 3.36 -9.24
N CYS A 188 -7.20 3.76 -7.97
CA CYS A 188 -6.85 5.14 -7.60
C CYS A 188 -5.42 5.50 -8.01
N VAL A 189 -4.42 4.66 -7.73
CA VAL A 189 -3.01 4.97 -8.07
C VAL A 189 -2.78 5.05 -9.58
N VAL A 190 -3.51 4.27 -10.39
CA VAL A 190 -3.37 4.29 -11.85
C VAL A 190 -4.02 5.52 -12.48
N PHE A 191 -5.16 5.96 -11.94
CA PHE A 191 -6.01 6.95 -12.59
C PHE A 191 -6.00 8.35 -11.92
N LEU A 192 -5.65 8.51 -10.63
CA LEU A 192 -5.52 9.82 -9.97
C LEU A 192 -4.13 10.44 -10.17
#